data_AF-A0A496PRY9-F1
#
_entry.id   AF-A0A496PRY9-F1
#
_cell.length_a   1.000
_cell.length_b   1.000
_cell.length_c   1.000
_cell.angle_alpha   90.00
_cell.angle_beta   90.00
_cell.angle_gamma   90.00
#
_symmetry.space_group_name_H-M   'P 1'
#
loop_
_entity.id
_entity.type
_entity.pdbx_description
1 polymer ?
#
loop_
_entity_poly.entity_id
_entity_poly.type
_entity_poly.pdbx_seq_one_letter_code
_entity_poly.pdbx_strand_id
1 'polypeptide(L)'
;VARKTAQYDCRLIYPTHDPVIMTVAQEVVREACAQAGYPDRYRSDDIFYVSSSQFGYAAAVEGLISRTKPASVFLLGTFEAESLILAETANINGSIQIAGTDSTIQLSFFIVACDYVLIGEELFAASGYLSGDRSILASVRAQDILKTLLVLLLIIATLWVTVDQSSSWWRF
;
A
#
# COMPACT_ATOMS: atom_id res chain seq x y z
N VAL A 1 -10.12 -5.49 -2.31
CA VAL A 1 -10.00 -6.79 -1.62
C VAL A 1 -11.34 -7.25 -1.03
N ALA A 2 -11.95 -6.51 -0.08
CA ALA A 2 -13.18 -6.91 0.61
C ALA A 2 -14.33 -7.39 -0.30
N ARG A 3 -14.61 -6.69 -1.41
CA ARG A 3 -15.63 -7.12 -2.38
C ARG A 3 -15.34 -8.52 -2.97
N LYS A 4 -14.08 -8.80 -3.28
CA LYS A 4 -13.65 -10.09 -3.84
C LYS A 4 -13.70 -11.19 -2.78
N THR A 5 -13.21 -10.93 -1.57
CA THR A 5 -13.30 -11.91 -0.47
C THR A 5 -14.76 -12.23 -0.16
N ALA A 6 -15.64 -11.21 -0.16
CA ALA A 6 -17.07 -11.41 -0.02
C ALA A 6 -17.70 -12.21 -1.17
N GLN A 7 -17.23 -12.11 -2.42
CA GLN A 7 -17.74 -12.93 -3.54
C GLN A 7 -17.35 -14.41 -3.42
N TYR A 8 -16.11 -14.68 -3.00
CA TYR A 8 -15.55 -16.03 -2.92
C TYR A 8 -15.66 -16.69 -1.54
N ASP A 9 -16.42 -16.10 -0.62
CA ASP A 9 -16.57 -16.58 0.76
C ASP A 9 -15.23 -16.77 1.49
N CYS A 10 -14.29 -15.87 1.22
CA CYS A 10 -12.99 -15.85 1.89
C CYS A 10 -13.06 -14.95 3.13
N ARG A 11 -12.51 -15.43 4.25
CA ARG A 11 -12.37 -14.64 5.47
C ARG A 11 -11.32 -13.55 5.27
N LEU A 12 -11.66 -12.29 5.58
CA LEU A 12 -10.75 -11.16 5.53
C LEU A 12 -10.45 -10.70 6.96
N ILE A 13 -9.22 -10.90 7.43
CA ILE A 13 -8.77 -10.48 8.75
C ILE A 13 -7.92 -9.20 8.59
N TYR A 14 -8.25 -8.16 9.34
CA TYR A 14 -7.61 -6.85 9.28
C TYR A 14 -7.24 -6.37 10.71
N PRO A 15 -6.06 -6.74 11.21
CA PRO A 15 -5.51 -6.13 12.41
C PRO A 15 -5.01 -4.71 12.10
N THR A 16 -5.18 -3.77 13.03
CA THR A 16 -4.64 -2.41 12.89
C THR A 16 -4.06 -1.87 14.19
N HIS A 17 -3.10 -0.94 14.06
CA HIS A 17 -2.47 -0.24 15.18
C HIS A 17 -3.20 1.06 15.56
N ASP A 18 -4.26 1.44 14.83
CA ASP A 18 -5.01 2.68 15.03
C ASP A 18 -6.53 2.41 15.13
N PRO A 19 -7.19 2.82 16.23
CA PRO A 19 -8.64 2.61 16.41
C PRO A 19 -9.51 3.43 15.46
N VAL A 20 -9.03 4.56 14.94
CA VAL A 20 -9.72 5.34 13.92
C VAL A 20 -9.71 4.57 12.60
N ILE A 21 -8.56 4.02 12.20
CA ILE A 21 -8.44 3.17 11.02
C ILE A 21 -9.34 1.94 11.16
N MET A 22 -9.42 1.33 12.35
CA MET A 22 -10.32 0.18 12.61
C MET A 22 -11.77 0.54 12.26
N THR A 23 -12.24 1.69 12.73
CA THR A 23 -13.64 2.12 12.53
C THR A 23 -13.94 2.34 11.05
N VAL A 24 -13.02 2.99 10.32
CA VAL A 24 -13.14 3.19 8.88
C VAL A 24 -13.10 1.85 8.13
N ALA A 25 -12.16 0.97 8.48
CA ALA A 25 -12.03 -0.35 7.86
C ALA A 25 -13.29 -1.20 8.08
N GLN A 26 -13.90 -1.16 9.26
CA GLN A 26 -15.17 -1.86 9.54
C GLN A 26 -16.28 -1.39 8.60
N GLU A 27 -16.42 -0.08 8.40
CA GLU A 27 -17.43 0.46 7.48
C GLU A 27 -17.15 0.07 6.03
N VAL A 28 -15.90 0.22 5.58
CA VAL A 28 -15.49 -0.12 4.21
C VAL A 28 -15.73 -1.60 3.92
N VAL A 29 -15.39 -2.50 4.84
CA VAL A 29 -15.60 -3.95 4.65
C VAL A 29 -17.09 -4.28 4.70
N ARG A 30 -17.86 -3.70 5.62
CA ARG A 30 -19.32 -3.88 5.71
C ARG A 30 -20.00 -3.45 4.40
N GLU A 31 -19.70 -2.26 3.91
CA GLU A 31 -20.27 -1.73 2.68
C GLU A 31 -19.84 -2.59 1.47
N ALA A 32 -18.57 -3.00 1.41
CA ALA A 32 -18.09 -3.85 0.33
C ALA A 32 -18.78 -5.22 0.29
N CYS A 33 -19.07 -5.82 1.44
CA CYS A 33 -19.87 -7.05 1.54
C CYS A 33 -21.31 -6.84 1.06
N ALA A 34 -21.95 -5.74 1.49
CA ALA A 34 -23.32 -5.40 1.07
C ALA A 34 -23.40 -5.15 -0.45
N GLN A 35 -22.48 -4.36 -1.00
CA GLN A 35 -22.39 -4.10 -2.44
C GLN A 35 -22.08 -5.36 -3.26
N ALA A 36 -21.39 -6.35 -2.68
CA ALA A 36 -21.15 -7.64 -3.33
C ALA A 36 -22.38 -8.55 -3.35
N GLY A 37 -23.46 -8.20 -2.63
CA GLY A 37 -24.66 -9.02 -2.46
C GLY A 37 -24.58 -10.03 -1.30
N TYR A 38 -23.57 -9.93 -0.43
CA TYR A 38 -23.33 -10.88 0.67
C TYR A 38 -23.12 -10.16 2.01
N PRO A 39 -24.12 -9.39 2.51
CA PRO A 39 -23.98 -8.62 3.76
C PRO A 39 -23.75 -9.49 4.99
N ASP A 40 -24.23 -10.74 4.97
CA ASP A 40 -24.07 -11.76 6.00
C ASP A 40 -22.63 -12.29 6.14
N ARG A 41 -21.78 -12.06 5.13
CA ARG A 41 -20.35 -12.41 5.17
C ARG A 41 -19.49 -11.41 5.93
N TYR A 42 -20.04 -10.26 6.35
CA TYR A 42 -19.34 -9.31 7.21
C TYR A 42 -19.19 -9.86 8.63
N ARG A 43 -17.97 -9.79 9.19
CA ARG A 43 -17.65 -10.21 10.55
C ARG A 43 -16.92 -9.08 11.27
N SER A 44 -17.56 -8.43 12.24
CA SER A 44 -16.95 -7.30 12.97
C SER A 44 -15.65 -7.70 13.67
N ASP A 45 -15.59 -8.91 14.18
CA ASP A 45 -14.47 -9.41 15.00
C ASP A 45 -13.22 -9.68 14.17
N ASP A 46 -13.32 -9.69 12.84
CA ASP A 46 -12.19 -9.84 11.94
C ASP A 46 -11.47 -8.51 11.66
N ILE A 47 -12.05 -7.37 12.05
CA ILE A 47 -11.47 -6.03 11.89
C ILE A 47 -11.31 -5.41 13.27
N PHE A 48 -10.09 -5.42 13.80
CA PHE A 48 -9.84 -5.10 15.21
C PHE A 48 -8.52 -4.33 15.42
N TYR A 49 -8.54 -3.49 16.46
CA TYR A 49 -7.36 -2.83 16.99
C TYR A 49 -6.52 -3.81 17.80
N VAL A 50 -5.20 -3.71 17.66
CA VAL A 50 -4.22 -4.57 18.34
C VAL A 50 -3.45 -3.77 19.39
N SER A 51 -2.60 -2.85 18.94
CA SER A 51 -1.76 -2.01 19.79
C SER A 51 -1.15 -0.90 18.94
N SER A 52 -0.96 0.29 19.52
CA SER A 52 -0.19 1.38 18.93
C SER A 52 1.32 1.24 19.18
N SER A 53 1.75 0.29 20.02
CA SER A 53 3.15 -0.03 20.19
C SER A 53 3.66 -0.81 18.98
N GLN A 54 4.68 -0.31 18.29
CA GLN A 54 5.26 -0.91 17.09
C GLN A 54 5.54 -2.42 17.25
N PHE A 55 6.43 -2.80 18.16
CA PHE A 55 6.73 -4.23 18.37
C PHE A 55 5.59 -5.01 19.03
N GLY A 56 4.69 -4.34 19.76
CA GLY A 56 3.46 -4.96 20.25
C GLY A 56 2.52 -5.36 19.11
N TYR A 57 2.38 -4.51 18.11
CA TYR A 57 1.65 -4.79 16.87
C TYR A 57 2.33 -5.91 16.09
N ALA A 58 3.64 -5.81 15.86
CA ALA A 58 4.42 -6.81 15.13
C ALA A 58 4.25 -8.23 15.74
N ALA A 59 4.48 -8.39 17.04
CA ALA A 59 4.38 -9.70 17.71
C ALA A 59 2.96 -10.27 17.69
N ALA A 60 1.94 -9.41 17.85
CA ALA A 60 0.55 -9.86 17.83
C ALA A 60 0.11 -10.31 16.42
N VAL A 61 0.51 -9.57 15.38
CA VAL A 61 0.20 -9.91 13.98
C VAL A 61 1.02 -11.10 13.51
N GLU A 62 2.30 -11.21 13.87
CA GLU A 62 3.12 -12.41 13.66
C GLU A 62 2.41 -13.66 14.23
N GLY A 63 2.00 -13.58 15.50
CA GLY A 63 1.28 -14.69 16.14
C GLY A 63 -0.06 -14.99 15.45
N LEU A 64 -0.75 -13.97 14.94
CA LEU A 64 -1.98 -14.13 14.18
C LEU A 64 -1.73 -14.88 12.87
N ILE A 65 -0.74 -14.46 12.08
CA ILE A 65 -0.36 -15.11 10.81
C ILE A 65 0.02 -16.57 11.09
N SER A 66 0.83 -16.82 12.12
CA SER A 66 1.30 -18.17 12.47
C SER A 66 0.18 -19.12 12.90
N ARG A 67 -0.84 -18.62 13.61
CA ARG A 67 -2.00 -19.43 14.03
C ARG A 67 -3.03 -19.62 12.92
N THR A 68 -3.28 -18.58 12.14
CA THR A 68 -4.35 -18.59 11.12
C THR A 68 -3.88 -19.17 9.80
N LYS A 69 -2.58 -19.13 9.51
CA LYS A 69 -1.94 -19.61 8.28
C LYS A 69 -2.72 -19.16 7.03
N PRO A 70 -2.87 -17.84 6.84
CA PRO A 70 -3.70 -17.30 5.76
C PRO A 70 -3.12 -17.70 4.41
N ALA A 71 -3.98 -17.92 3.40
CA ALA A 71 -3.52 -18.22 2.05
C ALA A 71 -2.78 -17.03 1.40
N SER A 72 -3.13 -15.80 1.80
CA SER A 72 -2.51 -14.58 1.27
C SER A 72 -2.39 -13.49 2.33
N VAL A 73 -1.30 -12.73 2.31
CA VAL A 73 -1.04 -11.60 3.19
C VAL A 73 -0.79 -10.34 2.37
N PHE A 74 -1.46 -9.24 2.73
CA PHE A 74 -1.31 -7.94 2.08
C PHE A 74 -0.61 -6.97 3.04
N LEU A 75 0.59 -6.49 2.66
CA LEU A 75 1.41 -5.57 3.45
C LEU A 75 1.50 -4.23 2.71
N LEU A 76 0.44 -3.41 2.81
CA LEU A 76 0.30 -2.15 2.07
C LEU A 76 0.39 -0.95 3.02
N GLY A 77 1.42 -0.12 2.85
CA GLY A 77 1.69 1.06 3.68
C GLY A 77 3.08 1.04 4.30
N THR A 78 3.24 1.80 5.39
CA THR A 78 4.53 2.00 6.06
C THR A 78 4.56 1.22 7.38
N PHE A 79 5.35 0.15 7.38
CA PHE A 79 5.51 -0.81 8.49
C PHE A 79 6.85 -0.70 9.25
N GLU A 80 7.65 0.34 8.96
CA GLU A 80 9.03 0.49 9.47
C GLU A 80 9.81 -0.85 9.60
N ALA A 81 10.31 -1.17 10.80
CA ALA A 81 11.02 -2.42 11.10
C ALA A 81 10.12 -3.67 11.15
N GLU A 82 8.81 -3.53 11.36
CA GLU A 82 7.91 -4.70 11.42
C GLU A 82 7.65 -5.31 10.03
N SER A 83 7.93 -4.57 8.96
CA SER A 83 7.82 -5.08 7.57
C SER A 83 8.49 -6.43 7.35
N LEU A 84 9.77 -6.57 7.74
CA LEU A 84 10.50 -7.81 7.51
C LEU A 84 10.00 -8.94 8.41
N ILE A 85 9.66 -8.64 9.67
CA ILE A 85 9.08 -9.61 10.62
C ILE A 85 7.79 -10.20 10.04
N LEU A 86 6.87 -9.34 9.60
CA LEU A 86 5.59 -9.77 9.05
C LEU A 86 5.76 -10.52 7.72
N ALA A 87 6.65 -10.05 6.85
CA ALA A 87 6.90 -10.67 5.56
C ALA A 87 7.53 -12.07 5.71
N GLU A 88 8.59 -12.21 6.51
CA GLU A 88 9.21 -13.53 6.76
C GLU A 88 8.23 -14.49 7.43
N THR A 89 7.40 -14.00 8.36
CA THR A 89 6.38 -14.84 9.00
C THR A 89 5.36 -15.36 7.99
N ALA A 90 4.90 -14.51 7.07
CA ALA A 90 3.98 -14.93 6.02
C ALA A 90 4.64 -15.92 5.05
N ASN A 91 5.91 -15.67 4.68
CA ASN A 91 6.73 -16.55 3.85
C ASN A 91 6.92 -17.95 4.46
N ILE A 92 7.25 -18.03 5.76
CA ILE A 92 7.40 -19.30 6.51
C ILE A 92 6.11 -20.12 6.48
N ASN A 93 4.96 -19.44 6.53
CA ASN A 93 3.66 -20.10 6.45
C ASN A 93 3.26 -20.50 5.01
N GLY A 94 4.05 -20.14 4.00
CA GLY A 94 3.74 -20.39 2.58
C GLY A 94 2.60 -19.54 2.04
N SER A 95 2.36 -18.37 2.65
CA SER A 95 1.30 -17.45 2.22
C SER A 95 1.77 -16.69 0.97
N ILE A 96 0.89 -16.46 0.00
CA ILE A 96 1.18 -15.52 -1.10
C ILE A 96 1.20 -14.10 -0.54
N GLN A 97 2.26 -13.35 -0.81
CA GLN A 97 2.45 -12.02 -0.26
C GLN A 97 2.37 -10.95 -1.34
N ILE A 98 1.53 -9.94 -1.08
CA ILE A 98 1.46 -8.73 -1.89
C ILE A 98 1.79 -7.55 -0.99
N ALA A 99 2.91 -6.89 -1.25
CA ALA A 99 3.37 -5.76 -0.48
C ALA A 99 3.41 -4.48 -1.31
N GLY A 100 3.45 -3.33 -0.65
CA GLY A 100 3.56 -2.04 -1.29
C GLY A 100 3.86 -0.94 -0.30
N THR A 101 4.83 -0.09 -0.61
CA THR A 101 5.29 0.99 0.27
C THR A 101 5.90 2.12 -0.57
N ASP A 102 5.82 3.34 -0.05
CA ASP A 102 6.54 4.51 -0.57
C ASP A 102 7.86 4.78 0.18
N SER A 103 8.15 4.02 1.24
CA SER A 103 9.42 4.11 1.98
C SER A 103 10.53 3.35 1.27
N THR A 104 11.58 4.06 0.86
CA THR A 104 12.74 3.48 0.17
C THR A 104 13.52 2.47 1.02
N ILE A 105 13.54 2.65 2.35
CA ILE A 105 14.25 1.75 3.27
C ILE A 105 13.48 0.42 3.40
N GLN A 106 12.16 0.51 3.56
CA GLN A 106 11.29 -0.64 3.69
C GLN A 106 11.16 -1.44 2.40
N LEU A 107 11.18 -0.74 1.26
CA LEU A 107 11.00 -1.35 -0.05
C LEU A 107 11.98 -2.52 -0.28
N SER A 108 13.23 -2.37 0.13
CA SER A 108 14.24 -3.44 0.06
C SER A 108 13.82 -4.71 0.80
N PHE A 109 13.17 -4.59 1.96
CA PHE A 109 12.71 -5.76 2.73
C PHE A 109 11.59 -6.48 2.01
N PHE A 110 10.62 -5.75 1.48
CA PHE A 110 9.52 -6.36 0.71
C PHE A 110 10.00 -6.97 -0.60
N ILE A 111 10.92 -6.33 -1.33
CA ILE A 111 11.47 -6.89 -2.58
C ILE A 111 12.12 -8.26 -2.36
N VAL A 112 12.78 -8.46 -1.22
CA VAL A 112 13.48 -9.71 -0.93
C VAL A 112 12.56 -10.77 -0.30
N ALA A 113 11.56 -10.36 0.48
CA ALA A 113 10.75 -11.27 1.29
C ALA A 113 9.35 -11.60 0.73
N CYS A 114 8.83 -10.83 -0.22
CA CYS A 114 7.45 -10.96 -0.74
C CYS A 114 7.41 -11.41 -2.21
N ASP A 115 6.31 -12.06 -2.61
CA ASP A 115 6.13 -12.54 -4.00
C ASP A 115 5.88 -11.40 -4.99
N TYR A 116 5.09 -10.40 -4.60
CA TYR A 116 4.75 -9.25 -5.43
C TYR A 116 4.87 -7.94 -4.63
N VAL A 117 5.53 -6.96 -5.22
CA VAL A 117 5.82 -5.68 -4.55
C VAL A 117 5.46 -4.51 -5.45
N LEU A 118 4.58 -3.65 -4.96
CA LEU A 118 4.29 -2.35 -5.55
C LEU A 118 5.37 -1.34 -5.12
N ILE A 119 6.01 -0.71 -6.09
CA ILE A 119 7.14 0.18 -5.86
C ILE A 119 6.68 1.64 -5.85
N GLY A 120 6.77 2.30 -4.69
CA GLY A 120 6.55 3.74 -4.59
C GLY A 120 5.15 4.16 -5.02
N GLU A 121 5.06 4.90 -6.13
CA GLU A 121 3.80 5.46 -6.62
C GLU A 121 2.77 4.41 -7.09
N GLU A 122 3.24 3.19 -7.38
CA GLU A 122 2.37 2.07 -7.74
C GLU A 122 1.37 1.74 -6.62
N LEU A 123 1.75 1.95 -5.34
CA LEU A 123 0.87 1.75 -4.19
C LEU A 123 -0.38 2.64 -4.29
N PHE A 124 -0.20 3.91 -4.66
CA PHE A 124 -1.29 4.88 -4.77
C PHE A 124 -2.11 4.67 -6.05
N ALA A 125 -1.45 4.31 -7.15
CA ALA A 125 -2.10 4.10 -8.43
C ALA A 125 -2.90 2.78 -8.51
N ALA A 126 -2.52 1.75 -7.74
CA ALA A 126 -3.09 0.42 -7.81
C ALA A 126 -4.62 0.40 -7.67
N SER A 127 -5.16 1.18 -6.71
CA SER A 127 -6.61 1.26 -6.50
C SER A 127 -7.36 1.81 -7.71
N GLY A 128 -6.81 2.84 -8.38
CA GLY A 128 -7.36 3.43 -9.59
C GLY A 128 -7.32 2.49 -10.79
N TYR A 129 -6.21 1.74 -10.94
CA TYR A 129 -6.10 0.73 -12.00
C TYR A 129 -7.08 -0.43 -11.83
N LEU A 130 -7.32 -0.87 -10.60
CA LEU A 130 -8.24 -1.97 -10.31
C LEU A 130 -9.72 -1.57 -10.41
N SER A 131 -10.06 -0.35 -9.97
CA SER A 131 -11.44 0.15 -9.99
C SER A 131 -11.83 0.82 -11.30
N GLY A 132 -10.85 1.23 -12.11
CA GLY A 132 -11.08 2.09 -13.26
C GLY A 132 -11.45 3.53 -12.90
N ASP A 133 -11.16 3.97 -11.66
CA ASP A 133 -11.47 5.31 -11.19
C ASP A 133 -10.66 6.36 -11.97
N ARG A 134 -11.37 7.09 -12.83
CA ARG A 134 -10.79 8.12 -13.69
C ARG A 134 -10.17 9.27 -12.90
N SER A 135 -10.66 9.55 -11.69
CA SER A 135 -10.13 10.63 -10.84
C SER A 135 -8.71 10.29 -10.36
N ILE A 136 -8.53 9.08 -9.83
CA ILE A 136 -7.22 8.60 -9.37
C ILE A 136 -6.24 8.52 -10.55
N LEU A 137 -6.68 7.92 -11.67
CA LEU A 137 -5.85 7.80 -12.87
C LEU A 137 -5.48 9.16 -13.48
N ALA A 138 -6.40 10.14 -13.45
CA ALA A 138 -6.12 11.48 -13.92
C ALA A 138 -5.08 12.20 -13.04
N SER A 139 -5.15 12.01 -11.72
CA SER A 139 -4.17 12.56 -10.78
C SER A 139 -2.75 12.05 -11.07
N VAL A 140 -2.60 10.73 -11.21
CA VAL A 140 -1.30 10.10 -11.55
C VAL A 140 -0.78 10.62 -12.88
N ARG A 141 -1.63 10.65 -13.91
CA ARG A 141 -1.24 11.17 -15.24
C ARG A 141 -0.81 12.64 -15.19
N ALA A 142 -1.50 13.47 -14.42
CA ALA A 142 -1.14 14.88 -14.27
C ALA A 142 0.23 15.04 -13.60
N GLN A 143 0.52 14.24 -12.57
CA GLN A 143 1.83 14.21 -11.92
C GLN A 143 2.94 13.81 -12.91
N ASP A 144 2.71 12.80 -13.75
CA ASP A 144 3.72 12.34 -14.73
C ASP A 144 4.01 13.38 -15.81
N ILE A 145 2.96 14.07 -16.31
CA ILE A 145 3.11 15.17 -17.25
C ILE A 145 3.94 16.29 -16.61
N LEU A 146 3.63 16.67 -15.37
CA LEU A 146 4.34 17.73 -14.67
C LEU A 146 5.81 17.37 -14.43
N LYS A 147 6.09 16.14 -13.96
CA LYS A 147 7.48 15.64 -13.80
C LYS A 147 8.23 15.70 -15.13
N THR A 148 7.60 15.28 -16.23
CA THR A 148 8.20 15.32 -17.57
C THR A 148 8.52 16.75 -18.00
N LEU A 149 7.58 17.68 -17.82
CA LEU A 149 7.79 19.10 -18.13
C LEU A 149 8.92 19.71 -17.30
N LEU A 150 8.99 19.38 -16.01
CA LEU A 150 10.08 19.83 -15.14
C LEU A 150 11.43 19.29 -15.58
N VAL A 151 11.52 18.00 -15.93
CA VAL A 151 12.75 17.39 -16.47
C VAL A 151 13.19 18.08 -17.75
N LEU A 152 12.27 18.35 -18.69
CA LEU A 152 12.58 19.07 -19.92
C LEU A 152 13.09 20.49 -19.65
N LEU A 153 12.44 21.21 -18.74
CA LEU A 153 12.87 22.56 -18.36
C LEU A 153 14.26 22.55 -17.72
N LEU A 154 14.55 21.59 -16.84
CA LEU A 154 15.87 21.42 -16.22
C LEU A 154 16.95 21.09 -17.24
N ILE A 155 16.65 20.26 -18.25
CA ILE A 155 17.59 19.96 -19.34
C ILE A 155 17.88 21.21 -20.15
N ILE A 156 16.85 21.97 -20.55
CA ILE A 156 17.00 23.23 -21.30
C ILE A 156 17.82 24.24 -20.49
N ALA A 157 17.52 24.41 -19.20
CA ALA A 157 18.25 25.31 -18.32
C ALA A 157 19.72 24.91 -18.20
N THR A 158 20.01 23.63 -17.98
CA THR A 158 21.38 23.09 -17.89
C THR A 158 22.17 23.33 -19.18
N LEU A 159 21.56 23.06 -20.34
CA LEU A 159 22.20 23.28 -21.64
C LEU A 159 22.46 24.77 -21.90
N TRP A 160 21.50 25.63 -21.56
CA TRP A 160 21.65 27.07 -21.73
C TRP A 160 22.82 27.62 -20.91
N VAL A 161 22.88 27.28 -19.62
CA VAL A 161 23.97 27.67 -18.72
C VAL A 161 25.33 27.17 -19.23
N THR A 162 25.35 25.99 -19.84
CA THR A 162 26.58 25.39 -20.39
C THR A 162 27.10 26.18 -21.61
N VAL A 163 26.20 26.71 -22.45
CA VAL A 163 26.56 27.47 -23.67
C VAL A 163 26.87 28.94 -23.36
N ASP A 164 26.08 29.59 -22.50
CA ASP A 164 26.27 30.99 -22.10
C ASP A 164 26.41 31.09 -20.58
N GLN A 165 27.66 30.99 -20.12
CA GLN A 165 28.03 31.08 -18.71
C GLN A 165 27.73 32.46 -18.09
N SER A 166 27.54 33.50 -18.91
CA SER A 166 27.31 34.88 -18.47
C SER A 166 25.82 35.23 -18.33
N SER A 167 24.92 34.35 -18.80
CA SER A 167 23.49 34.58 -18.67
C SER A 167 23.07 34.73 -17.21
N SER A 168 22.22 35.72 -16.94
CA SER A 168 21.70 36.03 -15.61
C SER A 168 20.21 35.72 -15.46
N TRP A 169 19.56 35.14 -16.47
CA TRP A 169 18.10 34.97 -16.48
C TRP A 169 17.57 34.01 -15.40
N TRP A 170 18.41 33.12 -14.85
CA TRP A 170 18.07 32.22 -13.74
C TRP A 170 18.50 32.73 -12.36
N ARG A 171 19.22 33.85 -12.28
CA ARG A 171 19.61 34.47 -11.01
C ARG A 171 18.47 35.40 -10.58
N PHE A 172 17.61 34.88 -9.69
CA PHE A 172 16.63 35.69 -8.96
C PHE A 172 17.31 36.52 -7.86
#